data_AF-A0AA38T7B4-F1
#
_entry.id   AF-A0AA38T7B4-F1
#
_cell.length_a   1.000
_cell.length_b   1.000
_cell.length_c   1.000
_cell.angle_alpha   90.00
_cell.angle_beta   90.00
_cell.angle_gamma   90.00
#
_symmetry.space_group_name_H-M   'P 1'
#
loop_
_entity.id
_entity.type
_entity.pdbx_description
1 polymer ?
#
loop_
_entity_poly.entity_id
_entity_poly.type
_entity_poly.pdbx_seq_one_letter_code
_entity_poly.pdbx_strand_id
1 'polypeptide(L)'
;MVDRNPNSRARGQKGRTMVAATENPKEFDWNCDNDHVGGFRPSFSRQLRSVYCWLLPHRPTIARTKMPDENPTKEEWQSFLNNPQEALDNCFPSDHQTEKVMSTLDVLSSHSPDEQYIGVNVEAAWEADPDINKAFAGFKERLAALETTINSDNENPKLKNRKPEVEGSVAYPYELLKPKSGPGVTRKGVPYSISI
;
A
#
# COMPACT_ATOMS: atom_id res chain seq x y z
N MET A 1 -45.58 -17.20 2.16
CA MET A 1 -45.89 -16.01 2.96
C MET A 1 -45.04 -16.10 4.21
N VAL A 2 -43.99 -15.29 4.28
CA VAL A 2 -43.12 -15.17 5.46
C VAL A 2 -43.17 -13.69 5.84
N ASP A 3 -43.66 -13.42 7.05
CA ASP A 3 -43.99 -12.09 7.53
C ASP A 3 -42.76 -11.19 7.61
N ARG A 4 -42.87 -10.00 7.01
CA ARG A 4 -41.89 -8.92 7.14
C ARG A 4 -42.15 -8.18 8.46
N ASN A 5 -41.19 -8.23 9.37
CA ASN A 5 -41.18 -7.39 10.56
C ASN A 5 -41.13 -5.88 10.16
N PRO A 6 -42.05 -5.01 10.60
CA PRO A 6 -42.17 -3.64 10.07
C PRO A 6 -41.19 -2.59 10.64
N ASN A 7 -40.27 -2.94 11.55
CA ASN A 7 -39.57 -1.95 12.38
C ASN A 7 -38.10 -1.65 12.02
N SER A 8 -37.66 -1.75 10.77
CA SER A 8 -36.25 -1.47 10.39
C SER A 8 -35.99 -0.16 9.63
N ARG A 9 -36.97 0.76 9.52
CA ARG A 9 -36.76 2.10 8.94
C ARG A 9 -36.92 3.20 9.98
N ALA A 10 -35.79 3.62 10.57
CA ALA A 10 -35.45 5.00 10.93
C ALA A 10 -34.28 5.02 11.92
N ARG A 11 -33.05 5.23 11.42
CA ARG A 11 -32.03 5.94 12.21
C ARG A 11 -31.45 7.04 11.34
N GLY A 12 -31.79 8.26 11.72
CA GLY A 12 -31.56 9.47 10.96
C GLY A 12 -30.09 9.80 10.76
N GLN A 13 -29.86 10.52 9.68
CA GLN A 13 -28.74 11.43 9.52
C GLN A 13 -28.71 12.37 10.73
N LYS A 14 -27.75 12.18 11.63
CA LYS A 14 -27.33 13.20 12.59
C LYS A 14 -25.89 13.59 12.25
N GLY A 15 -25.65 14.89 12.28
CA GLY A 15 -24.51 15.58 11.69
C GLY A 15 -23.15 14.96 12.02
N ARG A 16 -22.28 14.94 11.01
CA ARG A 16 -20.86 14.64 11.16
C ARG A 16 -20.17 15.90 11.66
N THR A 17 -20.03 16.03 12.97
CA THR A 17 -19.08 16.96 13.57
C THR A 17 -17.79 16.17 13.80
N MET A 18 -16.67 16.61 13.22
CA MET A 18 -15.37 16.13 13.68
C MET A 18 -15.20 16.64 15.11
N VAL A 19 -15.10 15.72 16.07
CA VAL A 19 -14.62 16.05 17.41
C VAL A 19 -13.14 16.35 17.25
N ALA A 20 -12.77 17.62 17.38
CA ALA A 20 -11.38 18.02 17.47
C ALA A 20 -10.77 17.30 18.69
N ALA A 21 -9.84 16.38 18.45
CA ALA A 21 -9.04 15.77 19.49
C ALA A 21 -8.13 16.86 20.09
N THR A 22 -8.65 17.56 21.09
CA THR A 22 -7.85 18.35 22.02
C THR A 22 -7.28 17.38 23.04
N GLU A 23 -6.11 16.81 22.78
CA GLU A 23 -5.20 16.31 23.83
C GLU A 23 -3.83 15.96 23.21
N ASN A 24 -2.83 16.78 23.59
CA ASN A 24 -1.38 16.56 23.46
C ASN A 24 -0.74 16.41 22.04
N PRO A 25 0.00 17.41 21.52
CA PRO A 25 0.53 17.42 20.14
C PRO A 25 1.78 16.55 19.91
N LYS A 26 2.09 15.59 20.80
CA LYS A 26 3.32 14.77 20.72
C LYS A 26 3.07 13.27 20.50
N GLU A 27 1.82 12.83 20.48
CA GLU A 27 1.50 11.42 20.29
C GLU A 27 0.51 11.27 19.14
N PHE A 28 1.04 11.01 17.95
CA PHE A 28 0.26 10.43 16.87
C PHE A 28 0.19 8.93 17.15
N ASP A 29 -0.87 8.51 17.85
CA ASP A 29 -1.09 7.11 18.22
C ASP A 29 -1.28 6.25 16.96
N TRP A 30 -0.31 5.38 16.69
CA TRP A 30 -0.31 4.41 15.60
C TRP A 30 -1.02 3.11 15.98
N ASN A 31 -2.18 3.21 16.63
CA ASN A 31 -2.94 2.04 17.02
C ASN A 31 -3.41 1.23 15.79
N CYS A 32 -3.10 -0.07 15.79
CA CYS A 32 -3.28 -0.97 14.64
C CYS A 32 -4.73 -1.38 14.37
N ASP A 33 -5.67 -1.02 15.25
CA ASP A 33 -7.03 -1.57 15.28
C ASP A 33 -8.12 -0.58 14.82
N ASN A 34 -7.75 0.60 14.32
CA ASN A 34 -8.74 1.59 13.85
C ASN A 34 -8.87 1.57 12.32
N ASP A 35 -9.95 0.97 11.83
CA ASP A 35 -10.41 0.98 10.41
C ASP A 35 -10.84 2.37 9.89
N HIS A 36 -10.35 3.46 10.50
CA HIS A 36 -10.76 4.84 10.21
C HIS A 36 -9.64 5.69 9.57
N VAL A 37 -8.44 5.13 9.38
CA VAL A 37 -7.32 5.80 8.69
C VAL A 37 -7.40 5.58 7.18
N GLY A 38 -8.19 6.42 6.51
CA GLY A 38 -8.15 6.55 5.04
C GLY A 38 -6.80 7.12 4.58
N GLY A 39 -6.26 6.60 3.47
CA GLY A 39 -5.10 7.16 2.77
C GLY A 39 -3.78 6.41 3.00
N PHE A 40 -3.16 6.54 4.18
CA PHE A 40 -1.77 6.10 4.38
C PHE A 40 -1.58 4.57 4.43
N ARG A 41 -2.32 3.86 5.30
CA ARG A 41 -2.20 2.39 5.43
C ARG A 41 -2.56 1.65 4.14
N PRO A 42 -3.69 1.99 3.46
CA PRO A 42 -4.05 1.35 2.21
C PRO A 42 -3.00 1.59 1.12
N SER A 43 -2.51 2.83 0.95
CA SER A 43 -1.53 3.19 -0.08
C SER A 43 -0.23 2.40 0.06
N PHE A 44 0.32 2.33 1.29
CA PHE A 44 1.57 1.62 1.56
C PHE A 44 1.51 0.15 1.15
N SER A 45 0.43 -0.54 1.51
CA SER A 45 0.26 -1.96 1.23
C SER A 45 -0.03 -2.27 -0.24
N ARG A 46 -0.53 -1.30 -1.02
CA ARG A 46 -0.95 -1.50 -2.43
C ARG A 46 0.21 -1.42 -3.39
N GLN A 47 0.91 -0.29 -3.38
CA GLN A 47 1.99 -0.03 -4.33
C GLN A 47 3.21 -0.94 -4.13
N LEU A 48 3.43 -1.45 -2.90
CA LEU A 48 4.45 -2.48 -2.66
C LEU A 48 4.14 -3.80 -3.37
N ARG A 49 2.86 -4.16 -3.54
CA ARG A 49 2.50 -5.49 -4.06
C ARG A 49 2.82 -5.64 -5.54
N SER A 50 2.51 -4.65 -6.39
CA SER A 50 2.82 -4.77 -7.82
C SER A 50 4.32 -4.98 -8.03
N VAL A 51 5.18 -4.09 -7.53
CA VAL A 51 6.64 -4.11 -7.75
C VAL A 51 7.32 -5.40 -7.32
N TYR A 52 6.96 -5.91 -6.13
CA TYR A 52 7.55 -7.14 -5.62
C TYR A 52 6.95 -8.40 -6.27
N CYS A 53 5.74 -8.33 -6.83
CA CYS A 53 5.12 -9.49 -7.47
C CYS A 53 5.66 -9.76 -8.88
N TRP A 54 6.24 -8.77 -9.57
CA TRP A 54 6.95 -9.00 -10.86
C TRP A 54 8.10 -9.99 -10.72
N LEU A 55 8.63 -10.15 -9.51
CA LEU A 55 9.63 -11.14 -9.15
C LEU A 55 8.96 -12.24 -8.31
N LEU A 56 8.08 -13.02 -8.93
CA LEU A 56 7.27 -14.09 -8.31
C LEU A 56 7.99 -15.01 -7.32
N PRO A 57 9.25 -15.48 -7.56
CA PRO A 57 9.94 -16.29 -6.58
C PRO A 57 10.19 -15.57 -5.25
N HIS A 58 10.14 -14.23 -5.22
CA HIS A 58 10.28 -13.45 -3.99
C HIS A 58 8.98 -13.41 -3.16
N ARG A 59 7.80 -13.59 -3.77
CA ARG A 59 6.49 -13.56 -3.10
C ARG A 59 5.46 -14.49 -3.79
N PRO A 60 5.64 -15.81 -3.70
CA PRO A 60 4.66 -16.74 -4.25
C PRO A 60 3.32 -16.61 -3.51
N THR A 61 2.24 -16.44 -4.25
CA THR A 61 0.88 -16.33 -3.69
C THR A 61 0.22 -17.68 -3.47
N ILE A 62 0.69 -18.72 -4.17
CA ILE A 62 0.14 -20.08 -4.18
C ILE A 62 1.30 -21.07 -4.16
N ALA A 63 1.18 -22.12 -3.34
CA ALA A 63 2.00 -23.32 -3.44
C ALA A 63 1.14 -24.45 -4.02
N ARG A 64 1.53 -25.04 -5.16
CA ARG A 64 0.82 -26.13 -5.85
C ARG A 64 1.13 -27.50 -5.28
N THR A 65 2.34 -27.67 -4.76
CA THR A 65 2.81 -28.90 -4.09
C THR A 65 3.25 -28.57 -2.67
N LYS A 66 3.60 -29.59 -1.89
CA LYS A 66 4.28 -29.38 -0.63
C LYS A 66 5.63 -28.71 -0.90
N MET A 67 5.99 -27.75 -0.05
CA MET A 67 7.35 -27.21 -0.05
C MET A 67 8.33 -28.35 0.21
N PRO A 68 9.47 -28.41 -0.50
CA PRO A 68 10.56 -29.31 -0.13
C PRO A 68 10.91 -29.10 1.36
N ASP A 69 10.88 -30.18 2.13
CA ASP A 69 11.14 -30.17 3.56
C ASP A 69 12.45 -30.91 3.88
N GLU A 70 12.82 -30.94 5.15
CA GLU A 70 14.04 -31.61 5.64
C GLU A 70 13.87 -33.14 5.76
N ASN A 71 12.68 -33.68 5.53
CA ASN A 71 12.39 -35.11 5.62
C ASN A 71 11.83 -35.70 4.30
N PRO A 72 12.53 -35.51 3.16
CA PRO A 72 12.06 -35.99 1.87
C PRO A 72 12.21 -37.51 1.74
N THR A 73 11.42 -38.11 0.85
CA THR A 73 11.74 -39.46 0.38
C THR A 73 13.06 -39.46 -0.39
N LYS A 74 13.73 -40.62 -0.45
CA LYS A 74 15.03 -40.75 -1.14
C LYS A 74 14.98 -40.30 -2.60
N GLU A 75 13.84 -40.49 -3.25
CA GLU A 75 13.57 -40.14 -4.65
C GLU A 75 13.38 -38.63 -4.82
N GLU A 76 12.54 -38.01 -3.98
CA GLU A 76 12.34 -36.55 -3.96
C GLU A 76 13.66 -35.81 -3.67
N TRP A 77 14.47 -36.33 -2.75
CA TRP A 77 15.76 -35.75 -2.42
C TRP A 77 16.76 -35.83 -3.58
N GLN A 78 16.83 -36.96 -4.29
CA GLN A 78 17.67 -37.10 -5.48
C GLN A 78 17.21 -36.15 -6.60
N SER A 79 15.89 -36.05 -6.82
CA SER A 79 15.34 -35.11 -7.81
C SER A 79 15.67 -33.65 -7.46
N PHE A 80 15.55 -33.28 -6.18
CA PHE A 80 15.90 -31.94 -5.70
C PHE A 80 17.39 -31.62 -5.85
N LEU A 81 18.28 -32.57 -5.52
CA LEU A 81 19.73 -32.38 -5.70
C LEU A 81 20.13 -32.27 -7.18
N ASN A 82 19.44 -32.99 -8.07
CA ASN A 82 19.68 -32.92 -9.50
C ASN A 82 19.22 -31.58 -10.09
N ASN A 83 18.04 -31.10 -9.69
CA ASN A 83 17.48 -29.83 -10.16
C ASN A 83 16.62 -29.14 -9.10
N PRO A 84 17.22 -28.33 -8.21
CA PRO A 84 16.47 -27.66 -7.14
C PRO A 84 15.52 -26.58 -7.68
N GLN A 85 15.84 -26.00 -8.83
CA GLN A 85 15.02 -24.98 -9.48
C GLN A 85 13.68 -25.57 -9.92
N GLU A 86 13.70 -26.74 -10.56
CA GLU A 86 12.48 -27.41 -11.02
C GLU A 86 11.56 -27.82 -9.86
N ALA A 87 12.13 -28.23 -8.72
CA ALA A 87 11.34 -28.52 -7.53
C ALA A 87 10.61 -27.27 -6.99
N LEU A 88 11.28 -26.11 -7.01
CA LEU A 88 10.67 -24.85 -6.61
C LEU A 88 9.66 -24.34 -7.64
N ASP A 89 9.96 -24.45 -8.94
CA ASP A 89 9.05 -24.05 -10.01
C ASP A 89 7.76 -24.86 -9.98
N ASN A 90 7.86 -26.17 -9.71
CA ASN A 90 6.70 -27.05 -9.51
C ASN A 90 5.88 -26.67 -8.26
N CYS A 91 6.56 -26.20 -7.21
CA CYS A 91 5.90 -25.74 -5.99
C CYS A 91 5.23 -24.37 -6.17
N PHE A 92 5.86 -23.42 -6.85
CA PHE A 92 5.37 -22.07 -7.08
C PHE A 92 4.22 -22.00 -8.09
N PRO A 93 3.52 -20.86 -8.22
CA PRO A 93 2.39 -20.74 -9.15
C PRO A 93 2.80 -21.09 -10.58
N SER A 94 1.91 -21.77 -11.30
CA SER A 94 2.07 -21.98 -12.75
C SER A 94 2.03 -20.65 -13.51
N ASP A 95 2.57 -20.61 -14.73
CA ASP A 95 2.59 -19.40 -15.57
C ASP A 95 1.22 -18.73 -15.71
N HIS A 96 0.16 -19.51 -15.90
CA HIS A 96 -1.20 -18.99 -16.02
C HIS A 96 -1.79 -18.46 -14.69
N GLN A 97 -1.41 -19.06 -13.55
CA GLN A 97 -1.80 -18.51 -12.24
C GLN A 97 -1.05 -17.21 -11.94
N THR A 98 0.24 -17.20 -12.27
CA THR A 98 1.11 -16.04 -12.25
C THR A 98 0.51 -14.90 -13.05
N GLU A 99 0.14 -15.13 -14.31
CA GLU A 99 -0.41 -14.11 -15.21
C GLU A 99 -1.66 -13.46 -14.59
N LYS A 100 -2.56 -14.26 -14.02
CA LYS A 100 -3.78 -13.77 -13.36
C LYS A 100 -3.48 -12.90 -12.13
N VAL A 101 -2.53 -13.31 -11.30
CA VAL A 101 -2.14 -12.55 -10.11
C VAL A 101 -1.49 -11.24 -10.54
N MET A 102 -0.61 -11.29 -11.55
CA MET A 102 0.07 -10.13 -12.09
C MET A 102 -0.92 -9.13 -12.69
N SER A 103 -1.84 -9.58 -13.54
CA SER A 103 -2.87 -8.70 -14.14
C SER A 103 -3.75 -8.05 -13.08
N THR A 104 -4.08 -8.80 -12.02
CA THR A 104 -4.88 -8.27 -10.91
C THR A 104 -4.10 -7.21 -10.12
N LEU A 105 -2.84 -7.48 -9.78
CA LEU A 105 -2.01 -6.54 -9.02
C LEU A 105 -1.65 -5.28 -9.80
N ASP A 106 -1.49 -5.40 -11.12
CA ASP A 106 -1.25 -4.25 -12.00
C ASP A 106 -2.42 -3.26 -11.94
N VAL A 107 -3.65 -3.76 -12.09
CA VAL A 107 -4.87 -2.95 -11.97
C VAL A 107 -5.00 -2.33 -10.58
N LEU A 108 -4.81 -3.11 -9.52
CA LEU A 108 -4.94 -2.64 -8.13
C LEU A 108 -3.85 -1.64 -7.70
N SER A 109 -2.76 -1.53 -8.47
CA SER A 109 -1.62 -0.65 -8.17
C SER A 109 -1.56 0.57 -9.08
N SER A 110 -2.46 0.67 -10.06
CA SER A 110 -2.51 1.79 -11.00
C SER A 110 -3.30 2.95 -10.41
N HIS A 111 -2.73 4.16 -10.51
CA HIS A 111 -3.45 5.40 -10.23
C HIS A 111 -4.29 5.83 -11.43
N SER A 112 -5.53 6.27 -11.18
CA SER A 112 -6.37 6.87 -12.21
C SER A 112 -5.84 8.26 -12.62
N PRO A 113 -6.01 8.72 -13.87
CA PRO A 113 -5.66 10.08 -14.29
C PRO A 113 -6.36 11.20 -13.49
N ASP A 114 -7.51 10.87 -12.95
CA ASP A 114 -8.43 11.68 -12.16
C ASP A 114 -8.33 11.40 -10.65
N GLU A 115 -7.32 10.65 -10.21
CA GLU A 115 -7.06 10.36 -8.81
C GLU A 115 -6.78 11.64 -8.00
N GLN A 116 -7.37 11.72 -6.81
CA GLN A 116 -7.16 12.85 -5.91
C GLN A 116 -6.21 12.46 -4.80
N TYR A 117 -5.10 13.19 -4.71
CA TYR A 117 -4.07 12.95 -3.71
C TYR A 117 -4.27 13.79 -2.46
N ILE A 118 -3.75 13.28 -1.34
CA ILE A 118 -3.79 13.96 -0.06
C ILE A 118 -3.18 15.37 -0.14
N GLY A 119 -3.89 16.37 0.37
CA GLY A 119 -3.42 17.75 0.42
C GLY A 119 -3.31 18.46 -0.94
N VAL A 120 -3.87 17.91 -2.03
CA VAL A 120 -3.89 18.62 -3.32
C VAL A 120 -5.08 19.56 -3.39
N ASN A 121 -6.29 18.99 -3.35
CA ASN A 121 -7.56 19.71 -3.52
C ASN A 121 -8.13 20.12 -2.16
N VAL A 122 -8.60 21.36 -2.07
CA VAL A 122 -9.38 21.87 -0.93
C VAL A 122 -10.86 21.76 -1.29
N GLU A 123 -11.69 21.33 -0.36
CA GLU A 123 -13.14 21.40 -0.55
C GLU A 123 -13.61 22.85 -0.43
N ALA A 124 -14.53 23.29 -1.31
CA ALA A 124 -15.02 24.67 -1.31
C ALA A 124 -15.63 25.10 0.04
N ALA A 125 -16.25 24.16 0.77
CA ALA A 125 -16.77 24.40 2.11
C ALA A 125 -15.67 24.70 3.15
N TRP A 126 -14.48 24.12 2.98
CA TRP A 126 -13.31 24.36 3.85
C TRP A 126 -12.60 25.65 3.49
N GLU A 127 -12.59 26.01 2.21
CA GLU A 127 -12.00 27.25 1.72
C GLU A 127 -12.80 28.49 2.18
N ALA A 128 -14.12 28.35 2.29
CA ALA A 128 -15.02 29.42 2.75
C ALA A 128 -14.81 29.80 4.23
N ASP A 129 -14.28 28.88 5.04
CA ASP A 129 -13.94 29.14 6.44
C ASP A 129 -12.45 29.51 6.57
N PRO A 130 -12.11 30.74 6.99
CA PRO A 130 -10.72 31.20 7.07
C PRO A 130 -9.83 30.34 7.99
N ASP A 131 -10.38 29.82 9.08
CA ASP A 131 -9.62 29.06 10.07
C ASP A 131 -9.31 27.66 9.54
N ILE A 132 -10.28 27.02 8.89
CA ILE A 132 -10.09 25.70 8.25
C ILE A 132 -9.13 25.81 7.07
N ASN A 133 -9.27 26.83 6.23
CA ASN A 133 -8.38 27.06 5.09
C ASN A 133 -6.92 27.26 5.55
N LYS A 134 -6.71 28.05 6.61
CA LYS A 134 -5.38 28.23 7.21
C LYS A 134 -4.81 26.92 7.75
N ALA A 135 -5.61 26.10 8.43
CA ALA A 135 -5.19 24.79 8.91
C ALA A 135 -4.81 23.85 7.75
N PHE A 136 -5.58 23.87 6.66
CA PHE A 136 -5.30 23.08 5.46
C PHE A 136 -4.01 23.54 4.76
N ALA A 137 -3.76 24.85 4.68
CA ALA A 137 -2.50 25.37 4.16
C ALA A 137 -1.28 24.87 4.97
N GLY A 138 -1.35 24.92 6.30
CA GLY A 138 -0.31 24.36 7.17
C GLY A 138 -0.17 22.84 7.08
N PHE A 139 -1.23 22.12 6.70
CA PHE A 139 -1.14 20.69 6.38
C PHE A 139 -0.40 20.45 5.06
N LYS A 140 -0.68 21.22 4.00
CA LYS A 140 0.02 21.13 2.71
C LYS A 140 1.52 21.42 2.84
N GLU A 141 1.87 22.41 3.64
CA GLU A 141 3.28 22.74 3.92
C GLU A 141 4.02 21.58 4.61
N ARG A 142 3.39 20.95 5.61
CA ARG A 142 3.94 19.77 6.28
C ARG A 142 4.12 18.58 5.33
N LEU A 143 3.19 18.37 4.40
CA LEU A 143 3.34 17.33 3.38
C LEU A 143 4.50 17.61 2.41
N ALA A 144 4.72 18.88 2.03
CA ALA A 144 5.86 19.26 1.19
C ALA A 144 7.21 19.10 1.93
N ALA A 145 7.24 19.43 3.22
CA ALA A 145 8.40 19.17 4.07
C ALA A 145 8.69 17.67 4.17
N LEU A 146 7.65 16.84 4.39
CA LEU A 146 7.78 15.38 4.42
C LEU A 146 8.36 14.81 3.11
N GLU A 147 7.87 15.28 1.95
CA GLU A 147 8.41 14.84 0.65
C GLU A 147 9.90 15.15 0.52
N THR A 148 10.32 16.32 1.01
CA THR A 148 11.74 16.72 1.03
C THR A 148 12.57 15.83 1.95
N THR A 149 12.06 15.49 3.14
CA THR A 149 12.70 14.54 4.05
C THR A 149 12.86 13.17 3.41
N ILE A 150 11.80 12.66 2.75
CA ILE A 150 11.85 11.37 2.05
C ILE A 150 12.94 11.36 0.97
N ASN A 151 13.07 12.44 0.20
CA ASN A 151 14.11 12.56 -0.83
C ASN A 151 15.52 12.53 -0.20
N SER A 152 15.74 13.33 0.84
CA SER A 152 17.02 13.37 1.56
C SER A 152 17.39 12.00 2.15
N ASP A 153 16.42 11.31 2.76
CA ASP A 153 16.64 9.98 3.34
C ASP A 153 16.94 8.92 2.28
N ASN A 154 16.35 9.01 1.09
CA ASN A 154 16.64 8.10 -0.01
C ASN A 154 18.05 8.32 -0.59
N GLU A 155 18.61 9.53 -0.46
CA GLU A 155 19.97 9.85 -0.91
C GLU A 155 21.05 9.51 0.13
N ASN A 156 20.66 9.44 1.41
CA ASN A 156 21.54 9.22 2.55
C ASN A 156 22.18 7.82 2.53
N PRO A 157 23.51 7.70 2.33
CA PRO A 157 24.20 6.41 2.25
C PRO A 157 24.24 5.65 3.58
N LYS A 158 23.97 6.33 4.71
CA LYS A 158 23.85 5.66 6.02
C LYS A 158 22.58 4.80 6.11
N LEU A 159 21.56 5.10 5.30
CA LEU A 159 20.29 4.37 5.27
C LEU A 159 20.33 3.24 4.24
N LYS A 160 21.06 2.16 4.58
CA LYS A 160 21.32 1.01 3.69
C LYS A 160 20.06 0.32 3.15
N ASN A 161 18.95 0.38 3.89
CA ASN A 161 17.66 -0.18 3.48
C ASN A 161 16.99 0.61 2.33
N ARG A 162 17.41 1.86 2.10
CA ARG A 162 16.88 2.74 1.05
C ARG A 162 17.86 2.92 -0.11
N LYS A 163 19.16 2.88 0.19
CA LYS A 163 20.23 2.98 -0.79
C LYS A 163 21.24 1.86 -0.54
N PRO A 164 21.16 0.73 -1.26
CA PRO A 164 22.13 -0.33 -1.13
C PRO A 164 23.51 0.16 -1.58
N GLU A 165 24.54 -0.26 -0.83
CA GLU A 165 25.95 0.08 -1.06
C GLU A 165 26.57 -0.77 -2.19
N VAL A 166 25.93 -1.88 -2.55
CA VAL A 166 26.42 -2.87 -3.51
C VAL A 166 26.04 -2.48 -4.95
N GLU A 167 27.04 -2.16 -5.77
CA GLU A 167 26.91 -2.02 -7.22
C GLU A 167 26.28 -3.29 -7.82
N GLY A 168 25.15 -3.16 -8.52
CA GLY A 168 24.39 -4.27 -9.09
C GLY A 168 23.17 -4.74 -8.28
N SER A 169 22.98 -4.26 -7.04
CA SER A 169 21.68 -4.38 -6.37
C SER A 169 20.70 -3.36 -6.93
N VAL A 170 19.48 -3.79 -7.26
CA VAL A 170 18.44 -2.86 -7.71
C VAL A 170 18.01 -2.00 -6.52
N ALA A 171 18.50 -0.76 -6.48
CA ALA A 171 18.12 0.23 -5.50
C ALA A 171 16.73 0.79 -5.86
N TYR A 172 15.71 0.45 -5.07
CA TYR A 172 14.40 1.08 -5.17
C TYR A 172 14.28 2.15 -4.09
N PRO A 173 14.28 3.46 -4.44
CA PRO A 173 14.08 4.50 -3.45
C PRO A 173 12.70 4.33 -2.81
N TYR A 174 12.62 4.58 -1.50
CA TYR A 174 11.36 4.46 -0.78
C TYR A 174 10.48 5.68 -1.06
N GLU A 175 9.58 5.58 -2.02
CA GLU A 175 8.74 6.70 -2.51
C GLU A 175 7.24 6.54 -2.21
N LEU A 176 6.83 5.42 -1.62
CA LEU A 176 5.42 5.05 -1.40
C LEU A 176 4.62 6.09 -0.61
N LEU A 177 5.30 6.79 0.30
CA LEU A 177 4.69 7.79 1.17
C LEU A 177 4.81 9.22 0.62
N LYS A 178 5.31 9.39 -0.61
CA LYS A 178 5.26 10.69 -1.27
C LYS A 178 3.78 11.05 -1.51
N PRO A 179 3.36 12.28 -1.20
CA PRO A 179 1.95 12.64 -1.20
C PRO A 179 1.32 12.56 -2.59
N LYS A 180 2.07 12.90 -3.65
CA LYS A 180 1.53 13.03 -5.02
C LYS A 180 2.15 12.02 -5.98
N SER A 181 1.40 11.72 -7.04
CA SER A 181 1.83 10.89 -8.17
C SER A 181 1.18 11.34 -9.48
N GLY A 182 1.64 10.78 -10.60
CA GLY A 182 0.89 10.75 -11.85
C GLY A 182 0.09 9.45 -12.02
N PRO A 183 -0.65 9.32 -13.13
CA PRO A 183 -1.40 8.10 -13.46
C PRO A 183 -0.49 6.89 -13.69
N GLY A 184 -1.08 5.70 -13.55
CA GLY A 184 -0.41 4.42 -13.78
C GLY A 184 0.30 3.87 -12.54
N VAL A 185 1.17 2.87 -12.76
CA VAL A 185 1.92 2.21 -11.68
C VAL A 185 3.23 2.96 -11.42
N THR A 186 3.18 3.90 -10.48
CA THR A 186 4.27 4.87 -10.24
C THR A 186 5.10 4.59 -8.99
N ARG A 187 4.59 3.76 -8.07
CA ARG A 187 5.22 3.43 -6.77
C ARG A 187 5.36 4.61 -5.80
N LYS A 188 4.53 5.64 -6.01
CA LYS A 188 4.40 6.81 -5.15
C LYS A 188 2.98 7.35 -5.20
N GLY A 189 2.68 8.32 -4.35
CA GLY A 189 1.37 8.97 -4.27
C GLY A 189 0.49 8.34 -3.22
N VAL A 190 -0.13 9.16 -2.38
CA VAL A 190 -1.08 8.75 -1.36
C VAL A 190 -2.45 9.29 -1.77
N PRO A 191 -3.35 8.42 -2.29
CA PRO A 191 -4.72 8.82 -2.59
C PRO A 191 -5.41 9.34 -1.33
N TYR A 192 -6.34 10.28 -1.54
CA TYR A 192 -7.13 10.88 -0.46
C TYR A 192 -8.05 9.85 0.21
N SER A 193 -8.46 8.82 -0.54
CA SER A 193 -9.40 7.78 -0.07
C SER A 193 -8.99 6.38 -0.55
N ILE A 194 -9.81 5.37 -0.24
CA ILE A 194 -9.65 4.00 -0.76
C ILE A 194 -10.42 3.93 -2.09
N SER A 195 -9.73 4.23 -3.20
CA SER A 195 -10.33 4.38 -4.54
C SER A 195 -10.29 3.12 -5.43
N ILE A 196 -9.50 2.11 -5.05
CA ILE A 196 -9.39 0.80 -5.73
C ILE A 196 -9.23 -0.35 -4.75
#